data_AF-A0A2S2PGV2-F1
#
_entry.id   AF-A0A2S2PGV2-F1
#
_cell.length_a   1.000
_cell.length_b   1.000
_cell.length_c   1.000
_cell.angle_alpha   90.00
_cell.angle_beta   90.00
_cell.angle_gamma   90.00
#
_symmetry.space_group_name_H-M   'P 1'
#
loop_
_entity.id
_entity.type
_entity.pdbx_description
1 polymer ?
#
loop_
_entity_poly.entity_id
_entity_poly.type
_entity_poly.pdbx_seq_one_letter_code
_entity_poly.pdbx_strand_id
1 'polypeptide(L)'
;MKDKPGLKCECMPDCIHQMYIPELSIAEHTDSTMEENSSASILIDLHFKQSACILYRSDLILGWLDLLVSFGGCAGLFLGGSLLSFIELIYFLTWRVYYHWRRSPRKSIKSKSKKKGKRRQILTDTWAMDDCMGSKTSIP
;
A
#
# COMPACT_ATOMS: atom_id res chain seq x y z
N MET A 1 -11.38 -53.12 4.68
CA MET A 1 -12.23 -52.55 5.73
C MET A 1 -13.40 -51.88 5.03
N LYS A 2 -14.63 -52.18 5.43
CA LYS A 2 -15.86 -51.93 4.66
C LYS A 2 -16.51 -50.68 5.24
N ASP A 3 -16.54 -49.59 4.47
CA ASP A 3 -17.04 -48.28 4.88
C ASP A 3 -18.54 -48.35 5.24
N LYS A 4 -18.89 -47.94 6.47
CA LYS A 4 -20.28 -47.83 6.93
C LYS A 4 -20.83 -46.44 6.60
N PRO A 5 -22.04 -46.32 6.02
CA PRO A 5 -22.65 -45.02 5.75
C PRO A 5 -23.05 -44.35 7.07
N GLY A 6 -22.36 -43.26 7.44
CA GLY A 6 -22.61 -42.51 8.68
C GLY A 6 -21.39 -41.83 9.32
N LEU A 7 -20.17 -42.07 8.81
CA LEU A 7 -18.92 -41.49 9.37
C LEU A 7 -18.29 -40.39 8.51
N LYS A 8 -18.98 -39.91 7.47
CA LYS A 8 -18.47 -38.87 6.57
C LYS A 8 -19.21 -37.56 6.84
N CYS A 9 -18.76 -36.82 7.85
CA CYS A 9 -19.18 -35.45 8.07
C CYS A 9 -18.15 -34.51 7.44
N GLU A 10 -18.59 -33.63 6.54
CA GLU A 10 -17.81 -32.47 6.11
C GLU A 10 -17.95 -31.37 7.19
N CYS A 11 -17.21 -31.54 8.28
CA CYS A 11 -17.14 -30.52 9.33
C CYS A 11 -16.14 -29.43 8.91
N MET A 12 -16.61 -28.19 8.83
CA MET A 12 -15.72 -27.02 8.73
C MET A 12 -14.93 -26.90 10.05
N PRO A 13 -13.61 -26.64 10.02
CA PRO A 13 -12.86 -26.37 11.24
C PRO A 13 -13.40 -25.15 11.96
N ASP A 14 -13.29 -25.17 13.29
CA ASP A 14 -13.67 -24.03 14.11
C ASP A 14 -12.71 -22.85 13.90
N CYS A 15 -13.25 -21.63 13.94
CA CYS A 15 -12.47 -20.41 13.73
C CYS A 15 -11.68 -20.03 14.99
N ILE A 16 -12.18 -20.42 16.17
CA ILE A 16 -11.52 -20.17 17.46
C ILE A 16 -11.26 -21.52 18.11
N HIS A 17 -10.02 -21.99 18.01
CA HIS A 17 -9.64 -23.28 18.56
C HIS A 17 -8.51 -23.15 19.57
N GLN A 18 -8.72 -23.71 20.76
CA GLN A 18 -7.75 -23.70 21.84
C GLN A 18 -7.10 -25.08 21.98
N MET A 19 -5.80 -25.15 21.71
CA MET A 19 -5.02 -26.37 21.80
C MET A 19 -4.06 -26.29 22.99
N TYR A 20 -4.10 -27.32 23.84
CA TYR A 20 -3.15 -27.52 24.92
C TYR A 20 -2.26 -28.71 24.60
N ILE A 21 -0.95 -28.55 24.76
CA ILE A 21 0.03 -29.62 24.58
C ILE A 21 0.39 -30.13 25.99
N PRO A 22 -0.10 -31.30 26.41
CA PRO A 22 0.22 -31.85 27.72
C PRO A 22 1.63 -32.46 27.73
N GLU A 23 2.36 -32.29 28.83
CA GLU A 23 3.58 -33.04 29.14
C GLU A 23 3.29 -33.97 30.32
N LEU A 24 3.57 -35.27 30.17
CA LEU A 24 3.33 -36.29 31.20
C LEU A 24 4.62 -36.63 31.92
N SER A 25 4.60 -36.59 33.25
CA SER A 25 5.68 -37.10 34.11
C SER A 25 5.10 -38.13 35.07
N ILE A 26 5.73 -39.30 35.16
CA ILE A 26 5.31 -40.41 36.02
C ILE A 26 6.35 -40.56 37.12
N ALA A 27 5.93 -40.44 38.37
CA ALA A 27 6.74 -40.75 39.55
C ALA A 27 6.13 -41.94 40.28
N GLU A 28 6.98 -42.88 40.70
CA GLU A 28 6.55 -44.03 41.50
C GLU A 28 6.30 -43.58 42.95
N HIS A 29 5.11 -43.86 43.47
CA HIS A 29 4.74 -43.49 44.83
C HIS A 29 5.29 -44.54 45.80
N THR A 30 6.42 -44.25 46.45
CA THR A 30 6.98 -45.10 47.50
C THR A 30 6.44 -44.67 48.86
N ASP A 31 5.23 -45.11 49.19
CA ASP A 31 4.72 -44.99 50.56
C ASP A 31 5.54 -45.89 51.49
N SER A 32 6.36 -45.26 52.34
CA SER A 32 7.20 -45.94 53.35
C SER A 32 6.50 -46.08 54.71
N THR A 33 5.17 -46.18 54.71
CA THR A 33 4.39 -46.45 55.91
C THR A 33 3.55 -47.69 55.71
N MET A 34 3.87 -48.70 56.52
CA MET A 34 3.17 -49.97 56.67
C MET A 34 1.66 -49.75 56.85
N GLU A 35 0.87 -49.92 55.79
CA GLU A 35 -0.55 -50.26 55.91
C GLU A 35 -0.88 -51.37 54.91
N GLU A 36 -1.14 -52.55 55.47
CA GLU A 36 -1.69 -53.70 54.76
C GLU A 36 -3.14 -53.39 54.36
N ASN A 37 -3.48 -53.70 53.10
CA ASN A 37 -4.80 -53.62 52.47
C ASN A 37 -5.33 -52.21 52.13
N SER A 38 -4.97 -51.69 50.95
CA SER A 38 -5.91 -50.93 50.09
C SER A 38 -5.34 -50.69 48.69
N SER A 39 -6.14 -51.10 47.69
CA SER A 39 -6.29 -50.61 46.31
C SER A 39 -5.14 -49.80 45.68
N ALA A 40 -4.68 -50.23 44.50
CA ALA A 40 -3.82 -49.43 43.63
C ALA A 40 -4.36 -48.00 43.44
N SER A 41 -3.81 -47.04 44.17
CA SER A 41 -4.17 -45.63 44.12
C SER A 41 -3.32 -44.92 43.06
N ILE A 42 -3.97 -44.16 42.19
CA ILE A 42 -3.30 -43.37 41.15
C ILE A 42 -3.47 -41.91 41.54
N LEU A 43 -2.36 -41.23 41.84
CA LEU A 43 -2.32 -39.79 42.05
C LEU A 43 -2.03 -39.09 40.72
N ILE A 44 -2.88 -38.13 40.36
CA ILE A 44 -2.74 -37.31 39.15
C ILE A 44 -2.67 -35.86 39.58
N ASP A 45 -1.57 -35.21 39.23
CA ASP A 45 -1.28 -33.83 39.55
C ASP A 45 -1.20 -33.02 38.25
N LEU A 46 -2.06 -32.01 38.10
CA LEU A 46 -2.23 -31.24 36.86
C LEU A 46 -1.83 -29.79 37.09
N HIS A 47 -0.78 -29.34 36.41
CA HIS A 47 -0.27 -27.98 36.50
C HIS A 47 -0.03 -27.37 35.14
N PHE A 48 -0.27 -26.06 35.03
CA PHE A 48 0.14 -25.29 33.87
C PHE A 48 1.64 -25.01 33.93
N LYS A 49 2.39 -25.49 32.94
CA LYS A 49 3.83 -25.23 32.82
C LYS A 49 4.15 -23.73 32.72
N GLN A 50 3.24 -22.94 32.13
CA GLN A 50 3.38 -21.50 31.94
C GLN A 50 2.05 -20.80 32.22
N SER A 51 2.10 -19.61 32.81
CA SER A 51 0.92 -18.78 33.11
C SER A 51 0.34 -18.04 31.89
N ALA A 52 0.97 -18.16 30.73
CA ALA A 52 0.58 -17.51 29.48
C ALA A 52 0.41 -18.54 28.35
N CYS A 53 -0.51 -18.23 27.41
CA CYS A 53 -0.76 -19.04 26.23
C CYS A 53 -0.41 -18.25 24.96
N ILE A 54 0.02 -18.95 23.90
CA ILE A 54 0.30 -18.35 22.59
C ILE A 54 -1.02 -18.25 21.81
N LEU A 55 -1.37 -17.04 21.37
CA LEU A 55 -2.56 -16.79 20.57
C LEU A 55 -2.20 -16.52 19.12
N TYR A 56 -2.68 -17.36 18.21
CA TYR A 56 -2.52 -17.20 16.77
C TYR A 56 -3.78 -16.58 16.18
N ARG A 57 -3.63 -15.45 15.50
CA ARG A 57 -4.71 -14.76 14.79
C ARG A 57 -4.30 -14.51 13.35
N SER A 58 -5.18 -14.82 12.41
CA SER A 58 -5.00 -14.52 10.99
C SER A 58 -5.83 -13.30 10.63
N ASP A 59 -5.17 -12.19 10.30
CA ASP A 59 -5.81 -10.97 9.81
C ASP A 59 -5.57 -10.80 8.31
N LEU A 60 -6.51 -10.19 7.60
CA LEU A 60 -6.39 -9.92 6.18
C LEU A 60 -5.38 -8.78 5.95
N ILE A 61 -4.23 -9.14 5.37
CA ILE A 61 -3.11 -8.23 5.07
C ILE A 61 -3.44 -7.16 4.02
N LEU A 62 -4.43 -7.41 3.15
CA LEU A 62 -4.80 -6.49 2.07
C LEU A 62 -6.30 -6.21 2.11
N GLY A 63 -6.68 -5.15 2.81
CA GLY A 63 -8.05 -4.67 2.88
C GLY A 63 -8.37 -3.63 1.80
N TRP A 64 -9.66 -3.38 1.59
CA TRP A 64 -10.14 -2.31 0.68
C TRP A 64 -9.56 -0.93 1.02
N LEU A 65 -9.29 -0.67 2.30
CA LEU A 65 -8.69 0.57 2.76
C LEU A 65 -7.23 0.73 2.29
N ASP A 66 -6.45 -0.36 2.29
CA ASP A 66 -5.06 -0.34 1.81
C ASP A 66 -5.00 -0.09 0.30
N LEU A 67 -5.91 -0.73 -0.44
CA LEU A 67 -6.08 -0.50 -1.88
C LEU A 67 -6.48 0.94 -2.18
N LEU A 68 -7.41 1.51 -1.41
CA LEU A 68 -7.85 2.89 -1.57
C LEU A 68 -6.72 3.89 -1.26
N VAL A 69 -5.92 3.63 -0.22
CA VAL A 69 -4.77 4.46 0.16
C VAL A 69 -3.73 4.47 -0.97
N SER A 70 -3.39 3.30 -1.51
CA SER A 70 -2.43 3.19 -2.61
C SER A 70 -2.93 3.89 -3.88
N PHE A 71 -4.18 3.66 -4.26
CA PHE A 71 -4.80 4.29 -5.43
C PHE A 71 -4.93 5.81 -5.26
N GLY A 72 -5.30 6.27 -4.07
CA GLY A 72 -5.42 7.69 -3.74
C GLY A 72 -4.09 8.43 -3.82
N GLY A 73 -2.98 7.80 -3.42
CA GLY A 73 -1.64 8.36 -3.56
C GLY A 73 -1.27 8.60 -5.03
N CYS A 74 -1.43 7.58 -5.88
CA CYS A 74 -1.15 7.71 -7.31
C CYS A 74 -2.10 8.71 -7.99
N ALA A 75 -3.41 8.62 -7.75
CA ALA A 75 -4.38 9.55 -8.32
C ALA A 75 -4.14 10.99 -7.86
N GLY A 76 -3.75 11.20 -6.60
CA GLY A 76 -3.39 12.51 -6.06
C GLY A 76 -2.15 13.12 -6.72
N LEU A 77 -1.13 12.31 -7.02
CA LEU A 77 0.06 12.75 -7.75
C LEU A 77 -0.27 13.13 -9.20
N PHE A 78 -1.03 12.29 -9.91
CA PHE A 78 -1.45 12.56 -11.30
C PHE A 78 -2.34 13.80 -11.38
N LEU A 79 -3.32 13.94 -10.50
CA LEU A 79 -4.22 15.10 -10.45
C LEU A 79 -3.48 16.36 -10.01
N GLY A 80 -2.61 16.27 -9.00
CA GLY A 80 -1.82 17.40 -8.52
C GLY A 80 -0.88 17.96 -9.59
N GLY A 81 -0.13 17.10 -10.28
CA GLY A 81 0.74 17.51 -11.37
C GLY A 81 -0.03 18.10 -12.56
N SER A 82 -1.13 17.44 -12.95
CA SER A 82 -1.99 17.95 -14.02
C SER A 82 -2.61 19.30 -13.67
N LEU A 83 -3.03 19.49 -12.41
CA LEU A 83 -3.64 20.73 -11.94
C LEU A 83 -2.64 21.88 -11.90
N LEU A 84 -1.43 21.67 -11.39
CA LEU A 84 -0.39 22.70 -11.39
C LEU A 84 -0.02 23.12 -12.81
N SER A 85 0.14 22.16 -13.72
CA SER A 85 0.40 22.44 -15.13
C SER A 85 -0.76 23.19 -15.80
N PHE A 86 -2.00 22.80 -15.48
CA PHE A 86 -3.20 23.47 -16.02
C PHE A 86 -3.31 24.92 -15.54
N ILE A 87 -3.03 25.18 -14.25
CA ILE A 87 -3.01 26.53 -13.69
C ILE A 87 -1.94 27.37 -14.38
N GLU A 88 -0.72 26.85 -14.53
CA GLU A 88 0.36 27.54 -15.24
C GLU A 88 -0.02 27.88 -16.68
N LEU A 89 -0.60 26.93 -17.41
CA LEU A 89 -1.11 27.15 -18.77
C LEU A 89 -2.13 28.29 -18.80
N ILE A 90 -3.09 28.31 -17.88
CA ILE A 90 -4.08 29.40 -17.79
C ILE A 90 -3.41 30.74 -17.51
N TYR A 91 -2.43 30.81 -16.62
CA TYR A 91 -1.69 32.05 -16.34
C TYR A 91 -0.95 32.56 -17.59
N PHE A 92 -0.23 31.68 -18.29
CA PHE A 92 0.46 32.04 -19.53
C PHE A 92 -0.50 32.47 -20.64
N LEU A 93 -1.61 31.77 -20.82
CA LEU A 93 -2.63 32.12 -21.82
C LEU A 93 -3.27 33.47 -21.49
N THR A 94 -3.66 33.70 -20.24
CA THR A 94 -4.27 34.96 -19.80
C THR A 94 -3.31 36.11 -19.99
N TRP A 95 -2.05 35.96 -19.58
CA TRP A 95 -1.01 36.96 -19.80
C TRP A 95 -0.82 37.25 -21.29
N ARG A 96 -0.61 36.22 -22.11
CA ARG A 96 -0.37 36.39 -23.56
C ARG A 96 -1.56 37.02 -24.28
N VAL A 97 -2.79 36.60 -23.96
CA VAL A 97 -4.02 37.17 -24.53
C VAL A 97 -4.18 38.63 -24.09
N TYR A 98 -3.96 38.93 -22.82
CA TYR A 98 -4.06 40.29 -22.30
C TYR A 98 -3.02 41.23 -22.94
N TYR A 99 -1.78 40.81 -23.09
CA TYR A 99 -0.74 41.58 -23.77
C TYR A 99 -1.01 41.72 -25.27
N HIS A 100 -1.48 40.66 -25.95
CA HIS A 100 -1.84 40.72 -27.37
C HIS A 100 -3.05 41.62 -27.62
N TRP A 101 -4.04 41.59 -26.73
CA TRP A 101 -5.21 42.47 -26.78
C TRP A 101 -4.82 43.92 -26.50
N ARG A 102 -3.98 44.20 -25.49
CA ARG A 102 -3.48 45.56 -25.22
C ARG A 102 -2.55 46.11 -26.33
N ARG A 103 -1.82 45.25 -27.04
CA ARG A 103 -0.98 45.64 -28.19
C ARG A 103 -1.72 45.73 -29.52
N SER A 104 -3.01 45.43 -29.56
CA SER A 104 -3.81 45.62 -30.76
C SER A 104 -4.43 47.03 -30.76
N PRO A 105 -3.82 48.06 -31.40
CA PRO A 105 -4.65 49.15 -31.91
C PRO A 105 -5.58 48.50 -32.93
N ARG A 106 -6.87 48.84 -32.90
CA ARG A 106 -7.86 48.42 -33.91
C ARG A 106 -7.25 48.61 -35.32
N LYS A 107 -6.78 47.54 -35.95
CA LYS A 107 -6.55 47.56 -37.40
C LYS A 107 -7.85 47.13 -38.03
N SER A 108 -8.53 48.11 -38.63
CA SER A 108 -9.65 47.91 -39.54
C SER A 108 -9.36 46.73 -40.46
N ILE A 109 -10.34 45.85 -40.61
CA ILE A 109 -10.41 44.82 -41.62
C ILE A 109 -9.93 45.36 -42.97
N LYS A 110 -8.80 44.88 -43.47
CA LYS A 110 -8.49 44.87 -44.90
C LYS A 110 -8.05 43.48 -45.29
N SER A 111 -9.01 42.72 -45.81
CA SER A 111 -8.77 41.58 -46.69
C SER A 111 -7.86 42.04 -47.84
N LYS A 112 -6.67 41.44 -47.98
CA LYS A 112 -6.03 41.25 -49.29
C LYS A 112 -5.34 39.88 -49.35
N SER A 113 -5.92 39.07 -50.22
CA SER A 113 -5.44 37.80 -50.74
C SER A 113 -4.28 37.98 -51.74
N LYS A 114 -3.47 36.92 -51.89
CA LYS A 114 -2.36 36.62 -52.84
C LYS A 114 -0.94 36.97 -52.35
N LYS A 115 0.12 36.14 -52.51
CA LYS A 115 0.32 34.83 -53.19
C LYS A 115 1.70 34.22 -52.76
N LYS A 116 1.71 32.90 -52.51
CA LYS A 116 2.69 31.83 -52.86
C LYS A 116 4.22 31.97 -52.64
N GLY A 117 4.79 30.94 -52.00
CA GLY A 117 6.18 30.43 -52.20
C GLY A 117 6.77 29.80 -50.92
N LYS A 118 6.54 28.51 -50.60
CA LYS A 118 7.28 27.28 -50.98
C LYS A 118 8.59 27.02 -50.18
N ARG A 119 8.45 26.17 -49.14
CA ARG A 119 9.19 24.90 -48.88
C ARG A 119 10.44 24.88 -47.94
N ARG A 120 10.35 23.91 -47.00
CA ARG A 120 11.35 23.16 -46.18
C ARG A 120 11.96 23.90 -44.96
N GLN A 121 11.67 23.55 -43.70
CA GLN A 121 11.80 22.28 -42.93
C GLN A 121 13.24 22.06 -42.44
N ILE A 122 13.47 22.21 -41.13
CA ILE A 122 14.54 21.63 -40.26
C ILE A 122 14.02 21.88 -38.82
N LEU A 123 13.46 20.90 -38.12
CA LEU A 123 14.15 20.01 -37.16
C LEU A 123 15.08 20.78 -36.21
N THR A 124 14.58 21.14 -35.02
CA THR A 124 15.39 21.12 -33.80
C THR A 124 14.46 20.81 -32.63
N ASP A 125 14.40 19.53 -32.28
CA ASP A 125 14.26 19.10 -30.90
C ASP A 125 15.40 19.71 -30.11
N THR A 126 15.15 20.62 -29.19
CA THR A 126 16.00 20.75 -28.00
C THR A 126 15.20 21.42 -26.90
N TRP A 127 14.87 20.63 -25.89
CA TRP A 127 14.73 21.12 -24.53
C TRP A 127 16.04 21.87 -24.19
N ALA A 128 16.01 23.20 -24.18
CA ALA A 128 17.03 23.99 -23.49
C ALA A 128 16.68 23.99 -22.00
N MET A 129 16.96 22.85 -21.36
CA MET A 129 17.61 22.89 -20.05
C MET A 129 19.02 23.41 -20.32
N ASP A 130 19.34 24.63 -19.90
CA ASP A 130 20.68 25.11 -19.52
C ASP A 130 20.65 26.64 -19.32
N ASP A 131 20.45 27.06 -18.08
CA ASP A 131 20.99 28.34 -17.58
C ASP A 131 21.63 28.04 -16.22
N CYS A 132 22.82 27.44 -16.27
CA CYS A 132 23.69 27.29 -15.11
C CYS A 132 25.16 27.44 -15.53
N MET A 133 25.68 28.67 -15.56
CA MET A 133 27.03 29.00 -15.06
C MET A 133 27.37 30.49 -15.26
N GLY A 134 27.81 31.17 -14.19
CA GLY A 134 28.62 32.38 -14.37
C GLY A 134 28.57 33.47 -13.29
N SER A 135 28.64 33.17 -11.99
CA SER A 135 28.99 34.19 -10.97
C SER A 135 30.23 33.78 -10.18
N LYS A 136 31.39 34.33 -10.58
CA LYS A 136 32.56 34.50 -9.71
C LYS A 136 33.11 35.92 -9.90
N THR A 137 33.69 36.42 -8.80
CA THR A 137 34.36 37.70 -8.50
C THR A 137 33.40 38.80 -8.00
N SER A 138 33.58 39.41 -6.81
CA SER A 138 34.82 39.93 -6.23
C SER A 138 34.70 40.17 -4.70
N ILE A 139 35.80 39.95 -3.98
CA ILE A 139 36.12 40.41 -2.59
C ILE A 139 37.22 41.47 -2.76
N PRO A 140 37.19 42.61 -2.06
CA PRO A 140 37.90 42.74 -0.78
C PRO A 140 36.98 42.99 0.43
#